data_AF-A0A6A6T3P5-F1
#
_entry.id   AF-A0A6A6T3P5-F1
#
_cell.length_a   1.000
_cell.length_b   1.000
_cell.length_c   1.000
_cell.angle_alpha   90.00
_cell.angle_beta   90.00
_cell.angle_gamma   90.00
#
_symmetry.space_group_name_H-M   'P 1'
#
loop_
_entity.id
_entity.type
_entity.pdbx_description
1 polymer ?
#
loop_
_entity_poly.entity_id
_entity_poly.type
_entity_poly.pdbx_seq_one_letter_code
_entity_poly.pdbx_strand_id
1 'polypeptide(L)'
;MRNRKVKRWAQRTTTQWDGLRRDPDLWFEDGDCFVYTYARGQSRRQASFCVPFRALREKQCGAMFSLCFAQTTSPSRPGSRMPSRASSGYSTPTAANVNAVELYIPAPEDWSIASRENSYLWHIATRNFFAWVFDKPLVGEHLGQSLIDLQERMHLFRSGRVNNYQDMMSYVDRMGYGDFVDCPDYSLAMLYYAEHYKIRDLWIDSFAHCVGMNERLSPSNEFGPISKLTKALITRAYLEMDIHLGRVSAVLRNFLEDDFSSAYFGLSDSGRAHLDKFRSFLHGFYVEKFGYWPPPQGVTFSRALYKALYYDFKNLYDFLKDEESSSDISTQKPVSGGICVLQNVNAFNTRHNFKPLPHPLPLLPHEPLMQKTQSQRTLRTLTLGSKQEKTKTDKYLTASAALMAATNDRDASVTSCLLVQAYMRFERECTLNRRQEKIPMVESRRIRWILIYGIFQYLTSGTRAPKEVRD
;
A
#
# COMPACT_ATOMS: atom_id res chain seq x y z
N MET A 1 39.52 -9.11 -13.35
CA MET A 1 38.12 -8.83 -13.77
C MET A 1 37.20 -9.35 -12.67
N ARG A 2 36.42 -8.49 -12.00
CA ARG A 2 35.37 -8.97 -11.08
C ARG A 2 34.30 -9.65 -11.94
N ASN A 3 34.00 -10.93 -11.69
CA ASN A 3 32.82 -11.57 -12.26
C ASN A 3 31.59 -10.79 -11.79
N ARG A 4 30.96 -10.01 -12.68
CA ARG A 4 29.66 -9.40 -12.39
C ARG A 4 28.66 -10.52 -12.12
N LYS A 5 28.00 -10.46 -10.97
CA LYS A 5 27.07 -11.50 -10.53
C LYS A 5 25.74 -11.27 -11.24
N VAL A 6 25.54 -11.92 -12.37
CA VAL A 6 24.25 -11.97 -13.04
C VAL A 6 23.28 -12.77 -12.16
N LYS A 7 22.08 -12.23 -12.03
CA LYS A 7 21.00 -12.75 -11.20
C LYS A 7 19.80 -13.10 -12.06
N ARG A 8 18.94 -13.98 -11.56
CA ARG A 8 17.62 -14.32 -12.11
C ARG A 8 16.54 -13.91 -11.11
N TRP A 9 15.51 -13.19 -11.56
CA TRP A 9 14.41 -12.71 -10.71
C TRP A 9 13.10 -13.44 -10.99
N ALA A 10 12.72 -14.35 -10.11
CA ALA A 10 11.51 -15.17 -10.25
C ALA A 10 10.71 -15.19 -8.95
N GLN A 11 9.43 -14.81 -9.00
CA GLN A 11 8.51 -14.92 -7.85
C GLN A 11 9.11 -14.34 -6.56
N ARG A 12 9.66 -13.13 -6.61
CA ARG A 12 10.32 -12.44 -5.47
C ARG A 12 11.58 -13.12 -4.93
N THR A 13 12.12 -14.12 -5.65
CA THR A 13 13.42 -14.74 -5.34
C THR A 13 14.48 -14.34 -6.34
N THR A 14 15.71 -14.21 -5.85
CA THR A 14 16.87 -13.79 -6.63
C THR A 14 17.95 -14.85 -6.51
N THR A 15 18.31 -15.50 -7.61
CA THR A 15 19.36 -16.53 -7.65
C THR A 15 20.50 -16.12 -8.58
N GLN A 16 21.72 -16.62 -8.35
CA GLN A 16 22.81 -16.43 -9.32
C GLN A 16 22.48 -17.17 -10.63
N TRP A 17 22.93 -16.63 -11.75
CA TRP A 17 22.66 -17.18 -13.07
C TRP A 17 23.88 -17.07 -13.98
N ASP A 18 24.21 -18.16 -14.68
CA ASP A 18 25.29 -18.26 -15.68
C ASP A 18 24.88 -19.07 -16.93
N GLY A 19 23.57 -19.26 -17.13
CA GLY A 19 22.96 -20.13 -18.13
C GLY A 19 23.07 -19.68 -19.60
N LEU A 20 23.84 -18.63 -19.93
CA LEU A 20 23.85 -18.07 -21.29
C LEU A 20 24.33 -19.06 -22.36
N ARG A 21 25.16 -20.04 -21.99
CA ARG A 21 25.65 -21.05 -22.93
C ARG A 21 24.57 -22.05 -23.36
N ARG A 22 23.65 -22.36 -22.44
CA ARG A 22 22.51 -23.25 -22.66
C ARG A 22 21.50 -22.95 -21.57
N ASP A 23 20.44 -22.23 -21.92
CA ASP A 23 19.50 -21.72 -20.94
C ASP A 23 18.37 -22.72 -20.68
N PRO A 24 18.24 -23.25 -19.44
CA PRO A 24 17.16 -24.19 -19.12
C PRO A 24 15.76 -23.55 -19.21
N ASP A 25 15.62 -22.24 -19.00
CA ASP A 25 14.32 -21.56 -19.11
C ASP A 25 13.85 -21.45 -20.57
N LEU A 26 14.76 -21.54 -21.53
CA LEU A 26 14.53 -21.33 -22.97
C LEU A 26 14.91 -22.55 -23.81
N TRP A 27 14.83 -23.74 -23.20
CA TRP A 27 15.05 -25.01 -23.88
C TRP A 27 13.77 -25.84 -23.85
N PHE A 28 12.98 -25.73 -24.92
CA PHE A 28 11.72 -26.44 -25.11
C PHE A 28 11.96 -27.74 -25.88
N GLU A 29 11.32 -28.83 -25.44
CA GLU A 29 11.43 -30.15 -26.08
C GLU A 29 10.79 -30.17 -27.48
N ASP A 30 9.73 -29.38 -27.68
CA ASP A 30 9.01 -29.19 -28.94
C ASP A 30 9.53 -27.98 -29.76
N GLY A 31 10.67 -27.41 -29.38
CA GLY A 31 11.25 -26.26 -30.07
C GLY A 31 11.73 -26.60 -31.49
N ASP A 32 11.34 -25.77 -32.45
CA ASP A 32 11.72 -25.86 -33.87
C ASP A 32 12.60 -24.69 -34.33
N CYS A 33 12.96 -23.76 -33.43
CA CYS A 33 13.89 -22.66 -33.69
C CYS A 33 15.12 -22.74 -32.77
N PHE A 34 16.30 -22.93 -33.37
CA PHE A 34 17.60 -22.95 -32.69
C PHE A 34 18.27 -21.58 -32.75
N VAL A 35 18.54 -20.98 -31.60
CA VAL A 35 19.11 -19.63 -31.52
C VAL A 35 20.57 -19.69 -31.09
N TYR A 36 21.44 -19.07 -31.88
CA TYR A 36 22.87 -19.01 -31.68
C TYR A 36 23.30 -17.58 -31.38
N THR A 37 23.94 -17.36 -30.22
CA THR A 37 24.42 -16.03 -29.79
C THR A 37 25.80 -15.71 -30.37
N TYR A 38 26.02 -15.99 -31.66
CA TYR A 38 27.26 -15.72 -32.39
C TYR A 38 26.99 -15.72 -33.90
N ALA A 39 27.88 -15.10 -34.68
CA ALA A 39 27.78 -15.09 -36.14
C ALA A 39 28.09 -16.46 -36.74
N ARG A 40 27.43 -16.80 -37.85
CA ARG A 40 27.63 -18.07 -38.55
C ARG A 40 29.11 -18.30 -38.89
N GLY A 41 29.60 -19.50 -38.64
CA GLY A 41 31.00 -19.88 -38.89
C GLY A 41 32.01 -19.40 -37.83
N GLN A 42 31.63 -18.50 -36.93
CA GLN A 42 32.54 -17.99 -35.87
C GLN A 42 32.69 -18.96 -34.68
N SER A 43 31.78 -19.93 -34.51
CA SER A 43 31.84 -20.88 -33.41
C SER A 43 31.27 -22.25 -33.77
N ARG A 44 31.81 -23.29 -33.14
CA ARG A 44 31.30 -24.67 -33.17
C ARG A 44 30.45 -25.02 -31.94
N ARG A 45 30.06 -24.00 -31.16
CA ARG A 45 29.17 -24.19 -30.00
C ARG A 45 27.80 -24.68 -30.46
N GLN A 46 27.03 -25.25 -29.54
CA GLN A 46 25.64 -25.58 -29.81
C GLN A 46 24.76 -24.33 -29.67
N ALA A 47 23.48 -24.46 -30.03
CA ALA A 47 22.49 -23.41 -29.83
C ALA A 47 22.39 -23.05 -28.34
N SER A 48 22.22 -21.76 -28.06
CA SER A 48 22.03 -21.26 -26.70
C SER A 48 20.59 -21.50 -26.23
N PHE A 49 19.62 -21.39 -27.16
CA PHE A 49 18.18 -21.56 -26.91
C PHE A 49 17.55 -22.49 -27.96
N CYS A 50 16.48 -23.18 -27.56
CA CYS A 50 15.65 -24.02 -28.41
C CYS A 50 14.19 -23.67 -28.13
N VAL A 51 13.54 -22.94 -29.04
CA VAL A 51 12.24 -22.31 -28.78
C VAL A 51 11.23 -22.55 -29.91
N PRO A 52 9.91 -22.53 -29.65
CA PRO A 52 8.90 -22.58 -30.69
C PRO A 52 8.90 -21.33 -31.60
N PHE A 53 9.18 -21.51 -32.90
CA PHE A 53 9.17 -20.48 -33.93
C PHE A 53 7.81 -19.80 -34.07
N ARG A 54 6.72 -20.55 -33.87
CA ARG A 54 5.35 -20.04 -33.89
C ARG A 54 5.15 -18.88 -32.91
N ALA A 55 5.68 -18.98 -31.70
CA ALA A 55 5.55 -17.94 -30.68
C ALA A 55 6.24 -16.63 -31.09
N LEU A 56 7.39 -16.72 -31.78
CA LEU A 56 8.09 -15.54 -32.33
C LEU A 56 7.25 -14.83 -33.40
N ARG A 57 6.53 -15.58 -34.23
CA ARG A 57 5.59 -15.01 -35.20
C ARG A 57 4.40 -14.35 -34.52
N GLU A 58 3.81 -14.99 -33.50
CA GLU A 58 2.68 -14.45 -32.74
C GLU A 58 3.03 -13.14 -32.03
N LYS A 59 4.28 -13.01 -31.55
CA LYS A 59 4.79 -11.76 -30.96
C LYS A 59 5.28 -10.72 -31.99
N GLN A 60 5.06 -10.96 -33.28
CA GLN A 60 5.43 -10.06 -34.39
C GLN A 60 6.93 -9.74 -34.47
N CYS A 61 7.79 -10.74 -34.22
CA CYS A 61 9.25 -10.61 -34.26
C CYS A 61 9.84 -10.53 -35.69
N GLY A 62 9.10 -9.97 -36.65
CA GLY A 62 9.47 -9.98 -38.08
C GLY A 62 10.80 -9.26 -38.36
N ALA A 63 11.03 -8.11 -37.74
CA ALA A 63 12.28 -7.35 -37.89
C ALA A 63 13.52 -8.17 -37.48
N MET A 64 13.41 -9.00 -36.44
CA MET A 64 14.49 -9.86 -35.98
C MET A 64 15.01 -10.79 -37.09
N PHE A 65 14.13 -11.34 -37.93
CA PHE A 65 14.54 -12.27 -39.00
C PHE A 65 15.26 -11.58 -40.16
N SER A 66 15.05 -10.26 -40.31
CA SER A 66 15.78 -9.45 -41.29
C SER A 66 17.11 -8.94 -40.73
N LEU A 67 17.15 -8.61 -39.43
CA LEU A 67 18.31 -8.08 -38.74
C LEU A 67 19.32 -9.15 -38.32
N CYS A 68 18.83 -10.36 -38.06
CA CYS A 68 19.63 -11.51 -37.64
C CYS A 68 19.59 -12.56 -38.75
N PHE A 69 20.71 -13.22 -39.02
CA PHE A 69 20.79 -14.22 -40.08
C PHE A 69 19.92 -15.44 -39.73
N ALA A 70 18.68 -15.46 -40.22
CA ALA A 70 17.74 -16.55 -40.09
C ALA A 70 17.82 -17.48 -41.30
N GLN A 71 17.93 -18.79 -41.09
CA GLN A 71 17.92 -19.80 -42.14
C GLN A 71 16.90 -20.88 -41.83
N THR A 72 16.11 -21.27 -42.82
CA THR A 72 15.25 -22.44 -42.73
C THR A 72 16.02 -23.65 -43.24
N THR A 73 16.22 -24.64 -42.39
CA THR A 73 16.77 -25.92 -42.82
C THR A 73 15.69 -26.65 -43.62
N SER A 74 15.75 -26.54 -44.95
CA SER A 74 14.91 -27.34 -45.84
C SER A 74 15.45 -28.78 -45.85
N PRO A 75 14.57 -29.80 -45.93
CA PRO A 75 15.03 -31.17 -46.10
C PRO A 75 15.85 -31.26 -47.39
N SER A 76 17.10 -31.69 -47.29
CA SER A 76 17.90 -32.02 -48.45
C SER A 76 17.19 -33.12 -49.25
N ARG A 77 16.92 -32.84 -50.52
CA ARG A 77 16.46 -33.86 -51.48
C ARG A 77 17.46 -35.03 -51.45
N PRO A 78 17.00 -36.30 -51.46
CA PRO A 78 17.89 -37.46 -51.46
C PRO A 78 18.58 -37.56 -52.81
N GLY A 79 19.77 -36.98 -52.93
CA GLY A 79 20.42 -36.80 -54.22
C GLY A 79 21.89 -36.43 -54.16
N SER A 80 22.68 -37.06 -53.29
CA SER A 80 24.13 -37.17 -53.47
C SER A 80 24.69 -38.30 -52.60
N ARG A 81 24.81 -39.49 -53.20
CA ARG A 81 25.57 -40.60 -52.64
C ARG A 81 27.05 -40.25 -52.66
N MET A 82 27.71 -40.28 -51.50
CA MET A 82 29.11 -40.69 -51.36
C MET A 82 29.28 -41.50 -50.06
N PRO A 83 30.24 -42.45 -49.98
CA PRO A 83 30.12 -43.64 -49.14
C PRO A 83 30.54 -43.40 -47.69
N SER A 84 29.78 -44.03 -46.81
CA SER A 84 30.03 -44.17 -45.38
C SER A 84 31.35 -44.87 -45.07
N ARG A 85 32.16 -44.29 -44.17
CA ARG A 85 33.01 -45.05 -43.26
C ARG A 85 32.44 -44.93 -41.86
N ALA A 86 32.04 -46.07 -41.31
CA ALA A 86 31.46 -46.23 -39.99
C ALA A 86 32.50 -45.93 -38.89
N SER A 87 32.05 -45.26 -37.83
CA SER A 87 32.68 -45.27 -36.51
C SER A 87 31.67 -44.81 -35.46
N SER A 88 30.95 -45.79 -34.92
CA SER A 88 30.43 -45.94 -33.55
C SER A 88 30.53 -44.75 -32.58
N GLY A 89 29.39 -44.39 -31.98
CA GLY A 89 29.32 -44.08 -30.55
C GLY A 89 28.54 -42.82 -30.16
N TYR A 90 27.40 -43.07 -29.51
CA TYR A 90 26.54 -42.15 -28.75
C TYR A 90 25.38 -41.46 -29.48
N SER A 91 24.20 -41.89 -29.03
CA SER A 91 22.83 -41.56 -29.42
C SER A 91 22.58 -40.06 -29.56
N THR A 92 22.27 -39.65 -30.79
CA THR A 92 21.59 -38.39 -31.11
C THR A 92 20.09 -38.65 -31.14
N PRO A 93 19.22 -37.74 -30.66
CA PRO A 93 17.79 -37.92 -30.77
C PRO A 93 17.39 -37.87 -32.25
N THR A 94 16.84 -38.98 -32.72
CA THR A 94 16.13 -39.17 -33.97
C THR A 94 14.83 -38.36 -33.98
N ALA A 95 14.86 -37.19 -34.59
CA ALA A 95 13.77 -36.66 -35.43
C ALA A 95 14.36 -35.50 -36.22
N ALA A 96 14.64 -35.71 -37.51
CA ALA A 96 14.90 -34.60 -38.41
C ALA A 96 13.61 -33.78 -38.49
N ASN A 97 13.52 -32.71 -37.69
CA ASN A 97 12.43 -31.74 -37.79
C ASN A 97 12.50 -31.13 -39.19
N VAL A 98 11.62 -31.62 -40.05
CA VAL A 98 11.35 -31.09 -41.38
C VAL A 98 10.89 -29.64 -41.15
N ASN A 99 11.77 -28.66 -41.44
CA ASN A 99 11.60 -27.21 -41.27
C ASN A 99 12.11 -26.57 -39.96
N ALA A 100 13.20 -27.07 -39.35
CA ALA A 100 13.84 -26.32 -38.25
C ALA A 100 14.44 -24.98 -38.72
N VAL A 101 14.30 -23.93 -37.91
CA VAL A 101 14.85 -22.60 -38.17
C VAL A 101 16.12 -22.40 -37.34
N GLU A 102 17.22 -22.01 -37.99
CA GLU A 102 18.45 -21.61 -37.33
C GLU A 102 18.56 -20.08 -37.35
N LEU A 103 18.69 -19.47 -36.17
CA LEU A 103 18.77 -18.02 -36.01
C LEU A 103 20.12 -17.64 -35.39
N TYR A 104 20.96 -16.94 -36.16
CA TYR A 104 22.26 -16.46 -35.69
C TYR A 104 22.18 -14.96 -35.34
N ILE A 105 22.41 -14.65 -34.05
CA ILE A 105 22.33 -13.30 -33.49
C ILE A 105 23.71 -12.90 -32.95
N PRO A 106 24.61 -12.36 -33.79
CA PRO A 106 25.86 -11.79 -33.31
C PRO A 106 25.62 -10.49 -32.53
N ALA A 107 26.60 -10.11 -31.70
CA ALA A 107 26.69 -8.74 -31.21
C ALA A 107 27.10 -7.80 -32.36
N PRO A 108 26.66 -6.52 -32.35
CA PRO A 108 27.11 -5.52 -33.31
C PRO A 108 28.65 -5.42 -33.36
N GLU A 109 29.20 -5.21 -34.56
CA GLU A 109 30.65 -5.25 -34.79
C GLU A 109 31.39 -4.20 -33.95
N ASP A 110 30.86 -2.99 -33.89
CA ASP A 110 31.33 -1.87 -33.08
C ASP A 110 31.40 -2.22 -31.58
N TRP A 111 30.42 -2.97 -31.07
CA TRP A 111 30.39 -3.39 -29.66
C TRP A 111 31.35 -4.54 -29.39
N SER A 112 31.48 -5.46 -30.34
CA SER A 112 32.36 -6.62 -30.24
C SER A 112 33.84 -6.25 -30.26
N ILE A 113 34.20 -5.19 -31.01
CA ILE A 113 35.54 -4.63 -31.09
C ILE A 113 35.86 -3.82 -29.83
N ALA A 114 34.87 -3.07 -29.31
CA ALA A 114 35.05 -2.21 -28.14
C ALA A 114 35.30 -3.00 -26.85
N SER A 115 34.53 -4.07 -26.58
CA SER A 115 34.74 -4.92 -25.40
C SER A 115 33.95 -6.23 -25.46
N ARG A 116 34.58 -7.32 -24.98
CA ARG A 116 33.90 -8.61 -24.71
C ARG A 116 32.72 -8.47 -23.75
N GLU A 117 32.75 -7.47 -22.88
CA GLU A 117 31.68 -7.18 -21.92
C GLU A 117 30.41 -6.66 -22.61
N ASN A 118 30.55 -5.77 -23.59
CA ASN A 118 29.40 -5.23 -24.33
C ASN A 118 28.70 -6.33 -25.13
N SER A 119 29.46 -7.24 -25.75
CA SER A 119 28.88 -8.43 -26.39
C SER A 119 28.14 -9.32 -25.39
N TYR A 120 28.66 -9.49 -24.18
CA TYR A 120 27.98 -10.28 -23.15
C TYR A 120 26.65 -9.65 -22.75
N LEU A 121 26.62 -8.34 -22.46
CA LEU A 121 25.40 -7.61 -22.14
C LEU A 121 24.37 -7.64 -23.27
N TRP A 122 24.83 -7.49 -24.53
CA TRP A 122 23.98 -7.64 -25.71
C TRP A 122 23.26 -9.00 -25.74
N HIS A 123 23.99 -10.09 -25.44
CA HIS A 123 23.40 -11.43 -25.42
C HIS A 123 22.49 -11.67 -24.22
N ILE A 124 22.75 -11.05 -23.07
CA ILE A 124 21.82 -11.05 -21.91
C ILE A 124 20.51 -10.35 -22.28
N ALA A 125 20.57 -9.16 -22.87
CA ALA A 125 19.37 -8.45 -23.34
C ALA A 125 18.61 -9.26 -24.40
N THR A 126 19.33 -9.89 -25.33
CA THR A 126 18.75 -10.80 -26.34
C THR A 126 18.03 -11.97 -25.67
N ARG A 127 18.66 -12.61 -24.68
CA ARG A 127 18.05 -13.68 -23.89
C ARG A 127 16.78 -13.20 -23.21
N ASN A 128 16.81 -12.03 -22.57
CA ASN A 128 15.65 -11.46 -21.88
C ASN A 128 14.47 -11.19 -22.82
N PHE A 129 14.73 -10.87 -24.08
CA PHE A 129 13.66 -10.77 -25.07
C PHE A 129 12.97 -12.12 -25.34
N PHE A 130 13.74 -13.21 -25.49
CA PHE A 130 13.13 -14.54 -25.57
C PHE A 130 12.42 -14.89 -24.27
N ALA A 131 12.97 -14.51 -23.11
CA ALA A 131 12.30 -14.70 -21.83
C ALA A 131 10.92 -14.00 -21.80
N TRP A 132 10.81 -12.76 -22.27
CA TRP A 132 9.54 -12.05 -22.42
C TRP A 132 8.56 -12.76 -23.38
N VAL A 133 9.04 -13.28 -24.52
CA VAL A 133 8.18 -14.02 -25.48
C VAL A 133 7.47 -15.20 -24.79
N PHE A 134 8.16 -15.87 -23.87
CA PHE A 134 7.73 -17.11 -23.23
C PHE A 134 7.38 -16.98 -21.73
N ASP A 135 7.17 -15.74 -21.25
CA ASP A 135 6.86 -15.44 -19.84
C ASP A 135 7.84 -16.11 -18.85
N LYS A 136 9.14 -16.02 -19.15
CA LYS A 136 10.23 -16.51 -18.29
C LYS A 136 10.88 -15.36 -17.53
N PRO A 137 11.38 -15.60 -16.29
CA PRO A 137 12.12 -14.63 -15.48
C PRO A 137 13.23 -13.88 -16.21
N LEU A 138 13.40 -12.59 -15.93
CA LEU A 138 14.55 -11.81 -16.41
C LEU A 138 15.85 -12.21 -15.70
N VAL A 139 16.95 -11.97 -16.40
CA VAL A 139 18.31 -12.09 -15.85
C VAL A 139 19.14 -10.86 -16.15
N GLY A 140 20.05 -10.50 -15.25
CA GLY A 140 20.91 -9.35 -15.41
C GLY A 140 21.68 -9.01 -14.15
N GLU A 141 22.48 -7.94 -14.20
CA GLU A 141 23.13 -7.41 -13.00
C GLU A 141 22.15 -6.59 -12.16
N HIS A 142 21.33 -5.78 -12.84
CA HIS A 142 20.29 -4.93 -12.28
C HIS A 142 18.97 -5.18 -13.01
N LEU A 143 17.88 -5.37 -12.26
CA LEU A 143 16.55 -5.59 -12.82
C LEU A 143 16.08 -4.35 -13.58
N GLY A 144 16.29 -3.14 -13.01
CA GLY A 144 15.88 -1.89 -13.65
C GLY A 144 16.50 -1.72 -15.05
N GLN A 145 17.80 -1.97 -15.17
CA GLN A 145 18.50 -1.94 -16.47
C GLN A 145 18.01 -3.05 -17.40
N SER A 146 17.78 -4.26 -16.88
CA SER A 146 17.28 -5.39 -17.67
C SER A 146 15.92 -5.12 -18.29
N LEU A 147 15.06 -4.34 -17.62
CA LEU A 147 13.76 -3.91 -18.13
C LEU A 147 13.90 -2.88 -19.26
N ILE A 148 14.82 -1.92 -19.12
CA ILE A 148 15.13 -0.94 -20.18
C ILE A 148 15.68 -1.66 -21.41
N ASP A 149 16.69 -2.50 -21.22
CA ASP A 149 17.32 -3.28 -22.30
C ASP A 149 16.30 -4.17 -23.03
N LEU A 150 15.35 -4.77 -22.28
CA LEU A 150 14.26 -5.55 -22.85
C LEU A 150 13.35 -4.67 -23.73
N GLN A 151 12.94 -3.50 -23.24
CA GLN A 151 12.07 -2.63 -24.02
C GLN A 151 12.75 -2.12 -25.30
N GLU A 152 14.02 -1.73 -25.22
CA GLU A 152 14.83 -1.41 -26.40
C GLU A 152 14.90 -2.60 -27.38
N ARG A 153 15.08 -3.82 -26.85
CA ARG A 153 15.08 -5.05 -27.65
C ARG A 153 13.73 -5.32 -28.32
N MET A 154 12.63 -5.05 -27.64
CA MET A 154 11.28 -5.14 -28.21
C MET A 154 11.09 -4.15 -29.36
N HIS A 155 11.66 -2.94 -29.27
CA HIS A 155 11.64 -1.97 -30.37
C HIS A 155 12.49 -2.43 -31.56
N LEU A 156 13.60 -3.11 -31.31
CA LEU A 156 14.50 -3.58 -32.37
C LEU A 156 13.97 -4.82 -33.10
N PHE A 157 13.44 -5.80 -32.37
CA PHE A 157 13.13 -7.12 -32.91
C PHE A 157 11.69 -7.29 -33.38
N ARG A 158 10.78 -6.41 -32.95
CA ARG A 158 9.38 -6.45 -33.37
C ARG A 158 9.11 -5.44 -34.49
N SER A 159 8.17 -5.79 -35.36
CA SER A 159 7.75 -4.96 -36.49
C SER A 159 6.24 -4.95 -36.63
N GLY A 160 5.68 -3.90 -37.22
CA GLY A 160 4.24 -3.78 -37.44
C GLY A 160 3.57 -2.89 -36.39
N ARG A 161 2.25 -3.03 -36.23
CA ARG A 161 1.46 -2.26 -35.25
C ARG A 161 1.51 -2.91 -33.87
N VAL A 162 2.66 -2.78 -33.21
CA VAL A 162 2.90 -3.27 -31.84
C VAL A 162 2.84 -2.14 -30.82
N ASN A 163 2.32 -2.44 -29.63
CA ASN A 163 2.42 -1.56 -28.46
C ASN A 163 3.39 -2.19 -27.45
N ASN A 164 4.69 -1.94 -27.64
CA ASN A 164 5.72 -2.50 -26.77
C ASN A 164 5.56 -2.10 -25.31
N TYR A 165 5.10 -0.88 -25.04
CA TYR A 165 4.88 -0.41 -23.68
C TYR A 165 3.78 -1.21 -22.98
N GLN A 166 2.61 -1.37 -23.61
CA GLN A 166 1.51 -2.14 -23.03
C GLN A 166 1.90 -3.60 -22.81
N ASP A 167 2.60 -4.21 -23.78
CA ASP A 167 3.05 -5.59 -23.68
C ASP A 167 4.11 -5.79 -22.59
N MET A 168 4.95 -4.77 -22.37
CA MET A 168 5.96 -4.74 -21.31
C MET A 168 5.30 -4.65 -19.93
N MET A 169 4.34 -3.73 -19.75
CA MET A 169 3.59 -3.62 -18.49
C MET A 169 2.80 -4.90 -18.19
N SER A 170 2.15 -5.49 -19.19
CA SER A 170 1.46 -6.76 -19.02
C SER A 170 2.40 -7.91 -18.60
N TYR A 171 3.66 -7.89 -19.07
CA TYR A 171 4.68 -8.85 -18.66
C TYR A 171 5.18 -8.58 -17.23
N VAL A 172 5.42 -7.31 -16.86
CA VAL A 172 5.75 -6.89 -15.49
C VAL A 172 4.70 -7.39 -14.50
N ASP A 173 3.41 -7.27 -14.84
CA ASP A 173 2.30 -7.76 -14.02
C ASP A 173 2.33 -9.29 -13.88
N ARG A 174 2.45 -10.03 -14.99
CA ARG A 174 2.51 -11.50 -14.99
C ARG A 174 3.71 -12.04 -14.20
N MET A 175 4.84 -11.35 -14.25
CA MET A 175 6.05 -11.73 -13.52
C MET A 175 6.04 -11.28 -12.05
N GLY A 176 5.09 -10.43 -11.66
CA GLY A 176 5.00 -9.86 -10.31
C GLY A 176 6.05 -8.78 -10.02
N TYR A 177 6.69 -8.20 -11.04
CA TYR A 177 7.68 -7.13 -10.85
C TYR A 177 7.06 -5.81 -10.38
N GLY A 178 5.73 -5.66 -10.52
CA GLY A 178 4.96 -4.56 -9.96
C GLY A 178 4.59 -4.72 -8.47
N ASP A 179 4.85 -5.88 -7.84
CA ASP A 179 4.56 -6.08 -6.41
C ASP A 179 5.69 -5.51 -5.55
N PHE A 180 5.51 -4.26 -5.14
CA PHE A 180 6.49 -3.50 -4.37
C PHE A 180 6.50 -3.81 -2.87
N VAL A 181 5.45 -4.46 -2.36
CA VAL A 181 5.25 -4.62 -0.91
C VAL A 181 6.41 -5.41 -0.32
N ASP A 182 7.16 -4.79 0.59
CA ASP A 182 8.33 -5.40 1.25
C ASP A 182 9.44 -5.87 0.28
N CYS A 183 9.52 -5.30 -0.93
CA CYS A 183 10.50 -5.70 -1.94
C CYS A 183 11.33 -4.50 -2.45
N PRO A 184 12.43 -4.13 -1.76
CA PRO A 184 13.31 -3.03 -2.18
C PRO A 184 13.83 -3.16 -3.60
N ASP A 185 14.19 -4.38 -4.02
CA ASP A 185 14.72 -4.64 -5.37
C ASP A 185 13.69 -4.28 -6.45
N TYR A 186 12.43 -4.68 -6.29
CA TYR A 186 11.39 -4.38 -7.29
C TYR A 186 11.01 -2.91 -7.28
N SER A 187 10.85 -2.29 -6.11
CA SER A 187 10.55 -0.86 -6.00
C SER A 187 11.64 -0.01 -6.64
N LEU A 188 12.92 -0.29 -6.35
CA LEU A 188 14.04 0.45 -6.93
C LEU A 188 14.18 0.20 -8.43
N ALA A 189 14.04 -1.05 -8.89
CA ALA A 189 14.11 -1.38 -10.31
C ALA A 189 13.02 -0.69 -11.13
N MET A 190 11.77 -0.70 -10.65
CA MET A 190 10.66 -0.04 -11.32
C MET A 190 10.75 1.49 -11.22
N LEU A 191 11.29 2.03 -10.12
CA LEU A 191 11.60 3.46 -10.00
C LEU A 191 12.62 3.90 -11.04
N TYR A 192 13.70 3.13 -11.21
CA TYR A 192 14.73 3.39 -12.23
C TYR A 192 14.15 3.36 -13.65
N TYR A 193 13.37 2.33 -13.96
CA TYR A 193 12.71 2.18 -15.25
C TYR A 193 11.70 3.31 -15.51
N ALA A 194 10.91 3.70 -14.50
CA ALA A 194 9.95 4.79 -14.61
C ALA A 194 10.63 6.17 -14.77
N GLU A 195 11.77 6.40 -14.10
CA GLU A 195 12.58 7.60 -14.27
C GLU A 195 13.13 7.69 -15.71
N HIS A 196 13.63 6.58 -16.27
CA HIS A 196 14.16 6.52 -17.62
C HIS A 196 13.11 6.88 -18.70
N TYR A 197 11.93 6.25 -18.63
CA TYR A 197 10.86 6.49 -19.61
C TYR A 197 9.89 7.62 -19.22
N LYS A 198 10.13 8.31 -18.09
CA LYS A 198 9.30 9.40 -17.55
C LYS A 198 7.83 9.01 -17.33
N ILE A 199 7.61 7.83 -16.75
CA ILE A 199 6.28 7.29 -16.46
C ILE A 199 5.84 7.74 -15.07
N ARG A 200 5.06 8.82 -15.01
CA ARG A 200 4.69 9.49 -13.75
C ARG A 200 4.05 8.56 -12.72
N ASP A 201 3.02 7.81 -13.11
CA ASP A 201 2.21 7.04 -12.14
C ASP A 201 3.04 5.93 -11.51
N LEU A 202 3.74 5.16 -12.34
CA LEU A 202 4.67 4.12 -11.90
C LEU A 202 5.81 4.68 -11.04
N TRP A 203 6.31 5.88 -11.37
CA TRP A 203 7.32 6.55 -10.56
C TRP A 203 6.77 6.89 -9.18
N ILE A 204 5.55 7.40 -9.07
CA ILE A 204 4.93 7.78 -7.80
C ILE A 204 4.74 6.54 -6.90
N ASP A 205 4.19 5.46 -7.45
CA ASP A 205 3.94 4.24 -6.68
C ASP A 205 5.26 3.63 -6.19
N SER A 206 6.22 3.40 -7.10
CA SER A 206 7.54 2.87 -6.74
C SER A 206 8.33 3.78 -5.79
N PHE A 207 8.22 5.10 -5.93
CA PHE A 207 8.83 6.08 -5.03
C PHE A 207 8.25 5.99 -3.62
N ALA A 208 6.92 5.92 -3.49
CA ALA A 208 6.26 5.82 -2.18
C ALA A 208 6.69 4.56 -1.41
N HIS A 209 6.82 3.42 -2.11
CA HIS A 209 7.35 2.18 -1.52
C HIS A 209 8.82 2.31 -1.14
N CYS A 210 9.65 2.94 -1.96
CA CYS A 210 11.04 3.24 -1.61
C CYS A 210 11.13 4.08 -0.33
N VAL A 211 10.30 5.13 -0.20
CA VAL A 211 10.23 5.97 1.00
C VAL A 211 9.84 5.16 2.24
N GLY A 212 8.82 4.31 2.13
CA GLY A 212 8.38 3.43 3.22
C GLY A 212 9.43 2.40 3.65
N MET A 213 10.38 2.07 2.78
CA MET A 213 11.45 1.08 3.01
C MET A 213 12.84 1.70 3.08
N ASN A 214 12.97 3.01 3.33
CA ASN A 214 14.24 3.76 3.24
C ASN A 214 15.43 3.07 3.93
N GLU A 215 15.22 2.55 5.15
CA GLU A 215 16.24 1.84 5.94
C GLU A 215 16.79 0.56 5.29
N ARG A 216 16.01 -0.05 4.37
CA ARG A 216 16.34 -1.32 3.69
C ARG A 216 16.82 -1.12 2.25
N LEU A 217 16.89 0.11 1.76
CA LEU A 217 17.30 0.37 0.36
C LEU A 217 18.80 0.19 0.16
N SER A 218 19.62 0.66 1.10
CA SER A 218 21.09 0.68 0.97
C SER A 218 21.72 -0.69 0.66
N PRO A 219 21.28 -1.81 1.28
CA PRO A 219 21.80 -3.14 0.96
C PRO A 219 21.38 -3.68 -0.41
N SER A 220 20.37 -3.10 -1.07
CA SER A 220 19.90 -3.56 -2.38
C SER A 220 20.90 -3.23 -3.47
N ASN A 221 21.13 -4.17 -4.38
CA ASN A 221 21.95 -3.94 -5.56
C ASN A 221 21.31 -2.94 -6.53
N GLU A 222 19.98 -2.78 -6.50
CA GLU A 222 19.25 -1.84 -7.35
C GLU A 222 19.39 -0.39 -6.88
N PHE A 223 19.90 -0.16 -5.66
CA PHE A 223 20.09 1.18 -5.14
C PHE A 223 21.23 1.93 -5.85
N GLY A 224 22.26 1.20 -6.32
CA GLY A 224 23.41 1.78 -7.01
C GLY A 224 23.02 2.67 -8.22
N PRO A 225 22.29 2.13 -9.22
CA PRO A 225 21.87 2.84 -10.43
C PRO A 225 20.98 4.07 -10.22
N ILE A 226 20.26 4.18 -9.09
CA ILE A 226 19.36 5.32 -8.84
C ILE A 226 20.14 6.64 -8.76
N SER A 227 19.57 7.68 -9.38
CA SER A 227 20.19 9.00 -9.43
C SER A 227 20.36 9.61 -8.04
N LYS A 228 21.41 10.44 -7.86
CA LYS A 228 21.65 11.13 -6.57
C LYS A 228 20.48 12.02 -6.16
N LEU A 229 19.82 12.63 -7.14
CA LEU A 229 18.63 13.47 -6.91
C LEU A 229 17.48 12.62 -6.37
N THR A 230 17.14 11.51 -7.03
CA THR A 230 16.07 10.61 -6.58
C THR A 230 16.35 10.05 -5.18
N LYS A 231 17.60 9.67 -4.88
CA LYS A 231 18.03 9.25 -3.53
C LYS A 231 17.76 10.34 -2.49
N ALA A 232 18.16 11.59 -2.77
CA ALA A 232 17.93 12.71 -1.86
C ALA A 232 16.43 12.98 -1.64
N LEU A 233 15.61 12.84 -2.69
CA LEU A 233 14.15 12.96 -2.58
C LEU A 233 13.54 11.86 -1.71
N ILE A 234 13.97 10.60 -1.87
CA ILE A 234 13.52 9.48 -1.03
C ILE A 234 13.84 9.77 0.44
N THR A 235 15.09 10.12 0.74
CA THR A 235 15.52 10.41 2.12
C THR A 235 14.75 11.60 2.71
N ARG A 236 14.53 12.67 1.93
CA ARG A 236 13.76 13.83 2.41
C ARG A 236 12.32 13.45 2.74
N ALA A 237 11.63 12.76 1.83
CA ALA A 237 10.25 12.33 2.03
C ALA A 237 10.11 11.34 3.20
N TYR A 238 11.11 10.46 3.38
CA TYR A 238 11.18 9.57 4.54
C TYR A 238 11.27 10.34 5.86
N LEU A 239 12.18 11.33 5.95
CA LEU A 239 12.32 12.15 7.15
C LEU A 239 11.06 12.97 7.45
N GLU A 240 10.43 13.54 6.41
CA GLU A 240 9.15 14.25 6.55
C GLU A 240 8.06 13.32 7.11
N MET A 241 7.94 12.11 6.57
CA MET A 241 7.02 11.09 7.04
C MET A 241 7.32 10.65 8.48
N ASP A 242 8.58 10.37 8.81
CA ASP A 242 9.00 9.89 10.12
C ASP A 242 8.75 10.95 11.21
N ILE A 243 9.08 12.22 10.94
CA ILE A 243 8.76 13.35 11.84
C ILE A 243 7.25 13.45 12.05
N HIS A 244 6.46 13.33 10.99
CA HIS A 244 5.00 13.38 11.09
C HIS A 244 4.44 12.24 11.94
N LEU A 245 4.83 10.99 11.66
CA LEU A 245 4.41 9.83 12.44
C LEU A 245 4.92 9.89 13.88
N GLY A 246 6.10 10.44 14.12
CA GLY A 246 6.64 10.72 15.45
C GLY A 246 5.71 11.65 16.23
N ARG A 247 5.30 12.77 15.62
CA ARG A 247 4.33 13.73 16.22
C ARG A 247 2.98 13.08 16.49
N VAL A 248 2.42 12.36 15.52
CA VAL A 248 1.13 11.64 15.68
C VAL A 248 1.23 10.66 16.85
N SER A 249 2.30 9.85 16.90
CA SER A 249 2.48 8.89 17.99
C SER A 249 2.62 9.57 19.35
N ALA A 250 3.37 10.66 19.45
CA ALA A 250 3.56 11.43 20.69
C ALA A 250 2.22 11.92 21.25
N VAL A 251 1.39 12.51 20.38
CA VAL A 251 0.07 13.05 20.72
C VAL A 251 -0.93 11.94 21.09
N LEU A 252 -0.90 10.80 20.40
CA LEU A 252 -1.81 9.70 20.70
C LEU A 252 -1.50 9.03 22.04
N ARG A 253 -0.24 9.00 22.47
CA ARG A 253 0.19 8.33 23.72
C ARG A 253 -0.52 8.85 24.96
N ASN A 254 -0.78 10.16 25.03
CA ASN A 254 -1.49 10.82 26.13
C ASN A 254 -2.93 11.24 25.78
N PHE A 255 -3.47 10.74 24.66
CA PHE A 255 -4.79 11.13 24.16
C PHE A 255 -4.97 12.65 24.10
N LEU A 256 -4.06 13.33 23.38
CA LEU A 256 -4.17 14.77 23.07
C LEU A 256 -4.22 15.62 24.34
N GLU A 257 -3.42 15.29 25.36
CA GLU A 257 -3.37 16.04 26.62
C GLU A 257 -2.97 17.50 26.38
N ASP A 258 -1.87 17.71 25.65
CA ASP A 258 -1.35 19.03 25.33
C ASP A 258 -2.29 19.81 24.39
N ASP A 259 -2.90 19.09 23.44
CA ASP A 259 -3.81 19.69 22.46
C ASP A 259 -5.09 20.25 23.09
N PHE A 260 -5.62 19.56 24.09
CA PHE A 260 -6.80 19.97 24.86
C PHE A 260 -6.43 20.45 26.26
N SER A 261 -5.24 21.04 26.41
CA SER A 261 -4.84 21.74 27.62
C SER A 261 -5.66 23.01 27.84
N SER A 262 -5.55 23.59 29.04
CA SER A 262 -6.28 24.80 29.42
C SER A 262 -6.01 26.02 28.53
N ALA A 263 -4.87 26.03 27.82
CA ALA A 263 -4.48 27.10 26.91
C ALA A 263 -5.35 27.15 25.64
N TYR A 264 -5.88 26.01 25.23
CA TYR A 264 -6.58 25.86 23.95
C TYR A 264 -8.02 25.41 24.10
N PHE A 265 -8.33 24.71 25.20
CA PHE A 265 -9.66 24.20 25.49
C PHE A 265 -10.14 24.72 26.84
N GLY A 266 -10.91 25.81 26.79
CA GLY A 266 -11.43 26.54 27.96
C GLY A 266 -12.55 25.80 28.69
N LEU A 267 -12.25 24.63 29.23
CA LEU A 267 -13.17 23.84 30.06
C LEU A 267 -13.26 24.39 31.49
N SER A 268 -14.46 24.26 32.09
CA SER A 268 -14.61 24.35 33.55
C SER A 268 -13.85 23.24 34.26
N ASP A 269 -13.61 23.37 35.57
CA ASP A 269 -12.94 22.33 36.37
C ASP A 269 -13.68 20.99 36.30
N SER A 270 -15.02 21.04 36.31
CA SER A 270 -15.84 19.86 36.10
C SER A 270 -15.62 19.27 34.70
N GLY A 271 -15.67 20.11 33.66
CA GLY A 271 -15.35 19.75 32.27
C GLY A 271 -14.04 19.01 32.14
N ARG A 272 -12.99 19.56 32.76
CA ARG A 272 -11.64 18.97 32.75
C ARG A 272 -11.60 17.62 33.44
N ALA A 273 -12.18 17.52 34.64
CA ALA A 273 -12.27 16.24 35.35
C ALA A 273 -13.01 15.17 34.53
N HIS A 274 -14.03 15.54 33.75
CA HIS A 274 -14.72 14.60 32.86
C HIS A 274 -13.87 14.22 31.64
N LEU A 275 -13.13 15.15 31.05
CA LEU A 275 -12.18 14.86 29.97
C LEU A 275 -11.09 13.89 30.44
N ASP A 276 -10.51 14.13 31.62
CA ASP A 276 -9.46 13.28 32.18
C ASP A 276 -10.00 11.89 32.55
N LYS A 277 -11.21 11.81 33.11
CA LYS A 277 -11.91 10.54 33.32
C LYS A 277 -12.10 9.77 32.01
N PHE A 278 -12.42 10.47 30.92
CA PHE A 278 -12.56 9.83 29.61
C PHE A 278 -11.20 9.37 29.05
N ARG A 279 -10.11 10.12 29.27
CA ARG A 279 -8.74 9.65 28.96
C ARG A 279 -8.36 8.42 29.76
N SER A 280 -8.69 8.38 31.05
CA SER A 280 -8.45 7.20 31.90
C SER A 280 -9.24 5.98 31.41
N PHE A 281 -10.48 6.18 30.93
CA PHE A 281 -11.24 5.12 30.27
C PHE A 281 -10.54 4.59 29.02
N LEU A 282 -10.09 5.47 28.11
CA LEU A 282 -9.37 5.06 26.90
C LEU A 282 -8.06 4.35 27.24
N HIS A 283 -7.33 4.86 28.23
CA HIS A 283 -6.12 4.23 28.73
C HIS A 283 -6.40 2.82 29.24
N GLY A 284 -7.40 2.66 30.12
CA GLY A 284 -7.80 1.35 30.64
C GLY A 284 -8.20 0.37 29.53
N PHE A 285 -8.99 0.83 28.56
CA PHE A 285 -9.38 0.03 27.40
C PHE A 285 -8.19 -0.47 26.59
N TYR A 286 -7.22 0.41 26.30
CA TYR A 286 -6.05 0.02 25.50
C TYR A 286 -5.00 -0.77 26.29
N VAL A 287 -4.92 -0.60 27.62
CA VAL A 287 -4.17 -1.53 28.49
C VAL A 287 -4.79 -2.91 28.44
N GLU A 288 -6.12 -3.04 28.53
CA GLU A 288 -6.80 -4.35 28.43
C GLU A 288 -6.62 -4.98 27.05
N LYS A 289 -6.74 -4.18 25.98
CA LYS A 289 -6.66 -4.65 24.59
C LYS A 289 -5.24 -5.04 24.15
N PHE A 290 -4.22 -4.29 24.58
CA PHE A 290 -2.83 -4.48 24.12
C PHE A 290 -1.87 -4.96 25.21
N GLY A 291 -2.32 -5.10 26.46
CA GLY A 291 -1.51 -5.47 27.63
C GLY A 291 -0.79 -4.30 28.29
N TYR A 292 -0.41 -3.28 27.51
CA TYR A 292 0.17 -2.03 28.02
C TYR A 292 -0.26 -0.86 27.14
N TRP A 293 -0.36 0.31 27.76
CA TRP A 293 -0.52 1.58 27.06
C TRP A 293 0.15 2.69 27.87
N PRO A 294 0.77 3.68 27.21
CA PRO A 294 1.19 3.65 25.81
C PRO A 294 2.29 2.59 25.56
N PRO A 295 2.63 2.28 24.30
CA PRO A 295 3.85 1.55 24.01
C PRO A 295 5.08 2.16 24.68
N PRO A 296 6.13 1.40 25.03
CA PRO A 296 7.32 1.98 25.64
C PRO A 296 7.90 3.15 24.84
N GLN A 297 8.52 4.11 25.54
CA GLN A 297 9.21 5.22 24.87
C GLN A 297 10.34 4.67 23.99
N GLY A 298 10.51 5.26 22.80
CA GLY A 298 11.46 4.77 21.78
C GLY A 298 10.91 3.69 20.85
N VAL A 299 9.77 3.06 21.17
CA VAL A 299 9.10 2.14 20.24
C VAL A 299 8.12 2.92 19.37
N THR A 300 8.32 2.87 18.05
CA THR A 300 7.39 3.43 17.08
C THR A 300 6.11 2.62 17.01
N PHE A 301 4.99 3.29 16.75
CA PHE A 301 3.72 2.59 16.59
C PHE A 301 3.78 1.72 15.33
N SER A 302 3.45 0.44 15.47
CA SER A 302 3.39 -0.47 14.32
C SER A 302 2.23 -0.08 13.39
N ARG A 303 2.34 -0.45 12.11
CA ARG A 303 1.25 -0.27 11.13
C ARG A 303 -0.06 -0.91 11.62
N ALA A 304 0.03 -2.07 12.26
CA ALA A 304 -1.12 -2.77 12.82
C ALA A 304 -1.79 -1.97 13.95
N LEU A 305 -0.98 -1.35 14.83
CA LEU A 305 -1.48 -0.51 15.91
C LEU A 305 -2.20 0.73 15.36
N TYR A 306 -1.59 1.45 14.42
CA TYR A 306 -2.24 2.60 13.77
C TYR A 306 -3.57 2.23 13.10
N LYS A 307 -3.62 1.10 12.38
CA LYS A 307 -4.86 0.61 11.77
C LYS A 307 -5.91 0.25 12.82
N ALA A 308 -5.53 -0.43 13.91
CA ALA A 308 -6.45 -0.79 14.98
C ALA A 308 -7.08 0.45 15.62
N LEU A 309 -6.25 1.44 16.00
CA LEU A 309 -6.72 2.73 16.53
C LEU A 309 -7.62 3.45 15.52
N TYR A 310 -7.21 3.51 14.25
CA TYR A 310 -7.99 4.15 13.20
C TYR A 310 -9.38 3.56 13.08
N TYR A 311 -9.52 2.23 13.01
CA TYR A 311 -10.82 1.59 12.90
C TYR A 311 -11.65 1.72 14.17
N ASP A 312 -11.04 1.64 15.35
CA ASP A 312 -11.74 1.85 16.62
C ASP A 312 -12.34 3.27 16.68
N PHE A 313 -11.55 4.31 16.37
CA PHE A 313 -12.01 5.69 16.40
C PHE A 313 -12.90 6.07 15.23
N LYS A 314 -12.72 5.46 14.05
CA LYS A 314 -13.66 5.59 12.93
C LYS A 314 -15.04 5.09 13.32
N ASN A 315 -15.12 3.89 13.90
CA ASN A 315 -16.40 3.33 14.34
C ASN A 315 -17.02 4.16 15.47
N LEU A 316 -16.21 4.63 16.43
CA LEU A 316 -16.71 5.49 17.50
C LEU A 316 -17.20 6.86 16.99
N TYR A 317 -16.54 7.41 15.98
CA TYR A 317 -16.97 8.61 15.27
C TYR A 317 -18.28 8.35 14.50
N ASP A 318 -18.36 7.27 13.71
CA ASP A 318 -19.55 6.89 12.95
C ASP A 318 -20.76 6.60 13.87
N PHE A 319 -20.52 6.04 15.05
CA PHE A 319 -21.53 5.78 16.08
C PHE A 319 -22.19 7.06 16.61
N LEU A 320 -21.47 8.19 16.62
CA LEU A 320 -21.89 9.42 17.29
C LEU A 320 -22.16 10.60 16.35
N LYS A 321 -21.68 10.56 15.10
CA LYS A 321 -21.82 11.68 14.18
C LYS A 321 -23.29 12.03 13.91
N ASP A 322 -23.56 13.32 13.79
CA ASP A 322 -24.82 13.82 13.26
C ASP A 322 -24.72 13.92 11.73
N GLU A 323 -25.43 13.02 11.03
CA GLU A 323 -25.41 12.94 9.56
C GLU A 323 -25.95 14.21 8.89
N GLU A 324 -26.79 14.98 9.57
CA GLU A 324 -27.36 16.24 9.06
C GLU A 324 -26.45 17.44 9.37
N SER A 325 -25.36 17.25 10.11
CA SER A 325 -24.51 18.36 10.54
C SER A 325 -23.72 19.01 9.40
N SER A 326 -23.71 20.35 9.42
CA SER A 326 -22.95 21.20 8.50
C SER A 326 -21.81 21.92 9.20
N SER A 327 -20.76 22.22 8.44
CA SER A 327 -19.62 23.05 8.86
C SER A 327 -19.95 24.55 8.93
N ASP A 328 -21.11 24.97 8.41
CA ASP A 328 -21.54 26.36 8.42
C ASP A 328 -22.14 26.74 9.78
N ILE A 329 -21.46 27.63 10.50
CA ILE A 329 -21.88 28.10 11.82
C ILE A 329 -23.23 28.82 11.79
N SER A 330 -23.61 29.42 10.65
CA SER A 330 -24.87 30.14 10.49
C SER A 330 -26.09 29.21 10.47
N THR A 331 -25.87 27.94 10.10
CA THR A 331 -26.91 26.91 10.07
C THR A 331 -27.17 26.27 11.44
N GLN A 332 -26.36 26.60 12.45
CA GLN A 332 -26.46 25.98 13.77
C GLN A 332 -27.47 26.71 14.66
N LYS A 333 -28.31 25.93 15.36
CA LYS A 333 -29.19 26.46 16.40
C LYS A 333 -28.34 27.10 17.51
N PRO A 334 -28.69 28.30 18.00
CA PRO A 334 -27.94 28.98 19.04
C PRO A 334 -27.80 28.06 20.27
N VAL A 335 -26.55 27.87 20.70
CA VAL A 335 -26.22 27.00 21.83
C VAL A 335 -26.76 27.65 23.11
N SER A 336 -27.75 27.02 23.74
CA SER A 336 -28.26 27.46 25.03
C SER A 336 -27.31 27.03 26.16
N GLY A 337 -26.19 27.72 26.28
CA GLY A 337 -25.14 27.47 27.28
C GLY A 337 -24.23 26.27 26.97
N GLY A 338 -22.99 26.32 27.48
CA GLY A 338 -22.00 25.27 27.30
C GLY A 338 -20.98 25.51 26.18
N ILE A 339 -20.17 24.49 25.88
CA ILE A 339 -19.06 24.58 24.92
C ILE A 339 -19.58 24.46 23.49
N CYS A 340 -19.20 25.38 22.62
CA CYS A 340 -19.52 25.30 21.19
C CYS A 340 -18.60 24.27 20.49
N VAL A 341 -19.15 23.11 20.12
CA VAL A 341 -18.38 22.03 19.48
C VAL A 341 -17.78 22.48 18.15
N LEU A 342 -18.57 23.09 17.26
CA LEU A 342 -18.10 23.48 15.94
C LEU A 342 -16.93 24.47 16.02
N GLN A 343 -17.01 25.46 16.92
CA GLN A 343 -15.94 26.43 17.11
C GLN A 343 -14.63 25.76 17.56
N ASN A 344 -14.71 24.82 18.50
CA ASN A 344 -13.53 24.11 19.00
C ASN A 344 -12.94 23.17 17.94
N VAL A 345 -13.78 22.46 17.19
CA VAL A 345 -13.35 21.61 16.07
C VAL A 345 -12.69 22.44 14.98
N ASN A 346 -13.26 23.59 14.60
CA ASN A 346 -12.67 24.48 13.61
C ASN A 346 -11.35 25.08 14.09
N ALA A 347 -11.29 25.56 15.34
CA ALA A 347 -10.04 26.06 15.92
C ALA A 347 -8.95 24.99 15.95
N PHE A 348 -9.30 23.74 16.31
CA PHE A 348 -8.39 22.61 16.30
C PHE A 348 -7.88 22.30 14.87
N ASN A 349 -8.77 22.25 13.88
CA ASN A 349 -8.40 22.02 12.49
C ASN A 349 -7.46 23.11 11.96
N THR A 350 -7.77 24.39 12.22
CA THR A 350 -6.94 25.53 11.81
C THR A 350 -5.56 25.49 12.47
N ARG A 351 -5.50 25.18 13.78
CA ARG A 351 -4.22 25.12 14.51
C ARG A 351 -3.26 24.08 13.94
N HIS A 352 -3.80 22.95 13.50
CA HIS A 352 -3.01 21.81 13.01
C HIS A 352 -3.00 21.67 11.48
N ASN A 353 -3.59 22.63 10.76
CA ASN A 353 -3.75 22.59 9.31
C ASN A 353 -4.46 21.32 8.79
N PHE A 354 -5.40 20.77 9.57
CA PHE A 354 -6.18 19.63 9.12
C PHE A 354 -7.34 20.05 8.21
N LYS A 355 -7.59 19.25 7.18
CA LYS A 355 -8.85 19.33 6.44
C LYS A 355 -9.98 18.87 7.37
N PRO A 356 -11.09 19.60 7.52
CA PRO A 356 -12.22 19.16 8.32
C PRO A 356 -12.72 17.78 7.89
N LEU A 357 -13.04 16.94 8.87
CA LEU A 357 -13.78 15.71 8.63
C LEU A 357 -15.21 16.06 8.16
N PRO A 358 -15.92 15.14 7.48
CA PRO A 358 -17.37 15.28 7.33
C PRO A 358 -18.04 15.41 8.71
N HIS A 359 -19.33 15.75 8.77
CA HIS A 359 -20.16 15.76 9.98
C HIS A 359 -19.44 16.24 11.27
N PRO A 360 -19.20 17.56 11.45
CA PRO A 360 -18.37 18.07 12.54
C PRO A 360 -19.04 18.01 13.92
N LEU A 361 -20.33 17.67 13.99
CA LEU A 361 -21.10 17.62 15.24
C LEU A 361 -21.50 16.18 15.61
N PRO A 362 -21.63 15.90 16.92
CA PRO A 362 -22.23 14.66 17.39
C PRO A 362 -23.76 14.79 17.48
N LEU A 363 -24.44 13.65 17.41
CA LEU A 363 -25.78 13.48 17.95
C LEU A 363 -25.75 13.76 19.46
N LEU A 364 -26.70 14.58 19.90
CA LEU A 364 -26.83 14.98 21.30
C LEU A 364 -28.11 14.40 21.90
N PRO A 365 -28.04 13.84 23.13
CA PRO A 365 -29.22 13.33 23.81
C PRO A 365 -30.15 14.49 24.16
N HIS A 366 -31.36 14.47 23.60
CA HIS A 366 -32.39 15.45 23.95
C HIS A 366 -33.26 14.87 25.06
N GLU A 367 -33.21 15.47 26.26
CA GLU A 367 -34.22 15.20 27.28
C GLU A 367 -35.52 15.90 26.86
N PRO A 368 -36.66 15.19 26.70
CA PRO A 368 -37.92 15.85 26.37
C PRO A 368 -38.24 16.85 27.49
N LEU A 369 -38.43 18.12 27.12
CA LEU A 369 -38.96 19.13 28.02
C LEU A 369 -40.33 18.64 28.48
N MET A 370 -40.42 18.12 29.71
CA MET A 370 -41.71 17.96 30.35
C MET A 370 -42.29 19.37 30.49
N GLN A 371 -43.17 19.74 29.55
CA GLN A 371 -44.15 20.78 29.76
C GLN A 371 -44.89 20.36 31.01
N LYS A 372 -44.56 20.98 32.14
CA LYS A 372 -45.36 20.85 33.36
C LYS A 372 -46.72 21.47 33.03
N THR A 373 -47.64 20.67 32.51
CA THR A 373 -49.04 21.01 32.47
C THR A 373 -49.43 21.32 33.91
N GLN A 374 -49.87 22.56 34.11
CA GLN A 374 -50.13 23.20 35.40
C GLN A 374 -51.28 22.55 36.19
N SER A 375 -51.82 21.41 35.71
CA SER A 375 -53.07 20.79 36.15
C SER A 375 -52.93 19.71 37.24
N GLN A 376 -51.73 19.38 37.73
CA GLN A 376 -51.56 18.34 38.76
C GLN A 376 -51.04 18.83 40.12
N ARG A 377 -51.39 20.06 40.52
CA ARG A 377 -51.05 20.58 41.86
C ARG A 377 -51.95 20.12 42.99
N THR A 378 -53.06 19.41 42.73
CA THR A 378 -54.13 19.25 43.73
C THR A 378 -54.26 17.87 44.40
N LEU A 379 -53.36 16.90 44.18
CA LEU A 379 -53.37 15.62 44.93
C LEU A 379 -51.95 15.10 45.18
N ARG A 380 -51.26 15.63 46.19
CA ARG A 380 -50.07 15.00 46.76
C ARG A 380 -50.13 15.00 48.29
N THR A 381 -51.10 14.27 48.81
CA THR A 381 -51.11 13.83 50.21
C THR A 381 -50.87 12.31 50.21
N LEU A 382 -49.89 11.88 51.02
CA LEU A 382 -49.71 10.52 51.55
C LEU A 382 -49.23 9.41 50.58
N THR A 383 -47.94 9.40 50.26
CA THR A 383 -47.17 8.13 50.15
C THR A 383 -45.69 8.43 50.46
N LEU A 384 -45.30 8.26 51.71
CA LEU A 384 -43.93 8.38 52.20
C LEU A 384 -43.26 6.99 52.11
N GLY A 385 -42.15 6.84 51.37
CA GLY A 385 -41.35 5.60 51.40
C GLY A 385 -40.69 5.18 50.09
N SER A 386 -41.42 5.05 48.98
CA SER A 386 -40.90 4.42 47.73
C SER A 386 -40.64 5.40 46.55
N LYS A 387 -41.08 6.66 46.68
CA LYS A 387 -41.03 7.64 45.57
C LYS A 387 -39.63 8.08 45.15
N GLN A 388 -38.63 8.10 46.04
CA GLN A 388 -37.27 8.51 45.69
C GLN A 388 -36.52 7.48 44.83
N GLU A 389 -36.78 6.19 45.02
CA GLU A 389 -36.13 5.14 44.24
C GLU A 389 -36.79 5.01 42.87
N LYS A 390 -38.14 4.99 42.85
CA LYS A 390 -38.91 4.96 41.60
C LYS A 390 -38.63 6.17 40.69
N THR A 391 -38.45 7.37 41.25
CA THR A 391 -38.09 8.57 40.47
C THR A 391 -36.62 8.61 40.02
N LYS A 392 -35.70 7.92 40.69
CA LYS A 392 -34.31 7.76 40.22
C LYS A 392 -34.24 6.78 39.05
N THR A 393 -34.94 5.65 39.17
CA THR A 393 -35.03 4.65 38.10
C THR A 393 -35.68 5.21 36.85
N ASP A 394 -36.76 5.99 37.00
CA ASP A 394 -37.46 6.63 35.89
C ASP A 394 -36.60 7.69 35.16
N LYS A 395 -35.84 8.49 35.92
CA LYS A 395 -34.86 9.43 35.35
C LYS A 395 -33.71 8.72 34.64
N TYR A 396 -33.24 7.60 35.18
CA TYR A 396 -32.21 6.77 34.54
C TYR A 396 -32.71 6.17 33.24
N LEU A 397 -33.92 5.59 33.22
CA LEU A 397 -34.52 5.03 32.01
C LEU A 397 -34.72 6.11 30.94
N THR A 398 -35.18 7.29 31.33
CA THR A 398 -35.32 8.44 30.42
C THR A 398 -33.97 8.88 29.85
N ALA A 399 -32.96 9.01 30.70
CA ALA A 399 -31.59 9.33 30.30
C ALA A 399 -30.99 8.28 29.36
N SER A 400 -31.21 6.99 29.65
CA SER A 400 -30.75 5.88 28.81
C SER A 400 -31.45 5.86 27.46
N ALA A 401 -32.76 6.16 27.42
CA ALA A 401 -33.52 6.25 26.17
C ALA A 401 -33.03 7.43 25.31
N ALA A 402 -32.77 8.59 25.92
CA ALA A 402 -32.22 9.75 25.22
C ALA A 402 -30.82 9.49 24.63
N LEU A 403 -30.00 8.69 25.31
CA LEU A 403 -28.70 8.26 24.80
C LEU A 403 -28.83 7.30 23.62
N MET A 404 -29.68 6.28 23.72
CA MET A 404 -29.91 5.34 22.61
C MET A 404 -30.47 6.05 21.37
N ALA A 405 -31.32 7.07 21.56
CA ALA A 405 -31.84 7.88 20.46
C ALA A 405 -30.80 8.80 19.82
N ALA A 406 -29.69 9.10 20.52
CA ALA A 406 -28.62 9.97 20.07
C ALA A 406 -27.37 9.18 19.63
N THR A 407 -27.58 8.03 19.01
CA THR A 407 -26.51 7.16 18.48
C THR A 407 -26.95 6.50 17.18
N ASN A 408 -26.00 6.25 16.29
CA ASN A 408 -26.22 5.50 15.05
C ASN A 408 -26.01 4.01 15.31
N ASP A 409 -27.08 3.26 15.54
CA ASP A 409 -27.04 1.83 15.86
C ASP A 409 -27.46 0.92 14.69
N ARG A 410 -27.84 1.50 13.55
CA ARG A 410 -28.32 0.77 12.37
C ARG A 410 -27.27 -0.12 11.73
N ASP A 411 -25.99 0.25 11.82
CA ASP A 411 -24.88 -0.54 11.29
C ASP A 411 -24.34 -1.49 12.37
N ALA A 412 -24.60 -2.79 12.17
CA ALA A 412 -24.12 -3.85 13.06
C ALA A 412 -22.58 -3.91 13.16
N SER A 413 -21.86 -3.48 12.13
CA SER A 413 -20.40 -3.47 12.15
C SER A 413 -19.85 -2.43 13.13
N VAL A 414 -20.49 -1.26 13.22
CA VAL A 414 -20.13 -0.19 14.16
C VAL A 414 -20.39 -0.63 15.60
N THR A 415 -21.57 -1.20 15.88
CA THR A 415 -21.95 -1.64 17.23
C THR A 415 -21.19 -2.89 17.70
N SER A 416 -20.65 -3.68 16.78
CA SER A 416 -19.79 -4.83 17.09
C SER A 416 -18.37 -4.45 17.53
N CYS A 417 -17.94 -3.20 17.28
CA CYS A 417 -16.61 -2.73 17.65
C CYS A 417 -16.43 -2.70 19.18
N LEU A 418 -15.34 -3.30 19.67
CA LEU A 418 -15.06 -3.39 21.12
C LEU A 418 -14.96 -2.02 21.81
N LEU A 419 -14.36 -1.02 21.14
CA LEU A 419 -14.28 0.34 21.70
C LEU A 419 -15.67 0.96 21.83
N VAL A 420 -16.54 0.76 20.83
CA VAL A 420 -17.92 1.27 20.86
C VAL A 420 -18.71 0.62 21.99
N GLN A 421 -18.60 -0.70 22.18
CA GLN A 421 -19.26 -1.41 23.28
C GLN A 421 -18.74 -0.96 24.66
N ALA A 422 -17.42 -0.79 24.80
CA ALA A 422 -16.83 -0.24 26.02
C ALA A 422 -17.30 1.19 26.30
N TYR A 423 -17.40 2.01 25.25
CA TYR A 423 -17.90 3.38 25.33
C TYR A 423 -19.37 3.47 25.75
N MET A 424 -20.23 2.60 25.20
CA MET A 424 -21.64 2.50 25.61
C MET A 424 -21.76 2.18 27.10
N ARG A 425 -20.92 1.27 27.62
CA ARG A 425 -20.86 0.96 29.06
C ARG A 425 -20.40 2.14 29.89
N PHE A 426 -19.27 2.76 29.49
CA PHE A 426 -18.73 3.94 30.15
C PHE A 426 -19.75 5.08 30.23
N GLU A 427 -20.49 5.33 29.16
CA GLU A 427 -21.50 6.37 29.17
C GLU A 427 -22.68 6.04 30.08
N ARG A 428 -23.16 4.79 30.09
CA ARG A 428 -24.20 4.36 31.03
C ARG A 428 -23.74 4.56 32.48
N GLU A 429 -22.49 4.23 32.80
CA GLU A 429 -21.92 4.44 34.14
C GLU A 429 -21.84 5.92 34.53
N CYS A 430 -21.45 6.80 33.60
CA CYS A 430 -21.52 8.25 33.78
C CYS A 430 -22.95 8.71 34.16
N THR A 431 -23.98 8.19 33.49
CA THR A 431 -25.38 8.55 33.84
C THR A 431 -25.84 8.02 35.19
N LEU A 432 -25.36 6.84 35.62
CA LEU A 432 -25.67 6.27 36.93
C LEU A 432 -25.01 7.05 38.07
N ASN A 433 -23.78 7.49 37.86
CA ASN A 433 -22.94 8.16 38.86
C ASN A 433 -23.08 9.69 38.86
N ARG A 434 -24.28 10.24 38.55
CA ARG A 434 -24.59 11.69 38.55
C ARG A 434 -24.25 12.42 39.86
N ARG A 435 -24.04 11.72 40.98
CA ARG A 435 -23.61 12.34 42.25
C ARG A 435 -22.15 12.79 42.24
N GLN A 436 -21.29 12.11 41.50
CA GLN A 436 -19.88 12.48 41.31
C GLN A 436 -19.69 13.37 40.08
N GLU A 437 -20.54 13.23 39.06
CA GLU A 437 -20.41 13.96 37.80
C GLU A 437 -21.27 15.23 37.81
N LYS A 438 -20.64 16.38 38.11
CA LYS A 438 -21.30 17.70 38.21
C LYS A 438 -21.66 18.35 36.86
N ILE A 439 -21.70 17.58 35.78
CA ILE A 439 -21.85 18.09 34.40
C ILE A 439 -23.11 17.51 33.77
N PRO A 440 -23.88 18.31 33.01
CA PRO A 440 -24.97 17.80 32.19
C PRO A 440 -24.50 16.77 31.17
N MET A 441 -25.32 15.74 30.93
CA MET A 441 -25.03 14.65 29.97
C MET A 441 -24.66 15.18 28.57
N VAL A 442 -25.36 16.22 28.09
CA VAL A 442 -25.12 16.85 26.79
C VAL A 442 -23.72 17.47 26.73
N GLU A 443 -23.30 18.20 27.76
CA GLU A 443 -21.95 18.79 27.84
C GLU A 443 -20.87 17.71 27.91
N SER A 444 -21.09 16.66 28.71
CA SER A 444 -20.22 15.49 28.74
C SER A 444 -20.08 14.84 27.36
N ARG A 445 -21.15 14.75 26.56
CA ARG A 445 -21.08 14.25 25.19
C ARG A 445 -20.25 15.16 24.28
N ARG A 446 -20.43 16.47 24.36
CA ARG A 446 -19.67 17.47 23.58
C ARG A 446 -18.16 17.36 23.84
N ILE A 447 -17.76 17.26 25.11
CA ILE A 447 -16.36 17.12 25.51
C ILE A 447 -15.74 15.84 24.93
N ARG A 448 -16.45 14.70 25.07
CA ARG A 448 -15.99 13.41 24.54
C ARG A 448 -15.86 13.42 23.02
N TRP A 449 -16.84 14.00 22.33
CA TRP A 449 -16.81 14.14 20.88
C TRP A 449 -15.60 14.93 20.38
N ILE A 450 -15.29 16.06 21.02
CA ILE A 450 -14.14 16.89 20.62
C ILE A 450 -12.84 16.08 20.72
N LEU A 451 -12.66 15.28 21.78
CA LEU A 451 -11.50 14.39 21.91
C LEU A 451 -11.49 13.30 20.83
N ILE A 452 -12.63 12.63 20.60
CA ILE A 452 -12.79 11.57 19.58
C ILE A 452 -12.45 12.12 18.19
N TYR A 453 -13.00 13.29 17.85
CA TYR A 453 -12.74 13.99 16.59
C TYR A 453 -11.24 14.31 16.44
N GLY A 454 -10.60 14.85 17.48
CA GLY A 454 -9.18 15.18 17.46
C GLY A 454 -8.29 13.96 17.25
N ILE A 455 -8.55 12.88 18.00
CA ILE A 455 -7.82 11.61 17.83
C ILE A 455 -8.01 11.06 16.42
N PHE A 456 -9.25 11.07 15.91
CA PHE A 456 -9.56 10.56 14.59
C PHE A 456 -8.92 11.39 13.47
N GLN A 457 -8.78 12.72 13.64
CA GLN A 457 -8.03 13.58 12.72
C GLN A 457 -6.56 13.19 12.65
N TYR A 458 -5.89 13.03 13.79
CA TYR A 458 -4.49 12.61 13.83
C TYR A 458 -4.30 11.23 13.19
N LEU A 459 -5.17 10.27 13.50
CA LEU A 459 -5.14 8.93 12.91
C LEU A 459 -5.36 8.98 11.39
N THR A 460 -6.30 9.79 10.91
CA THR A 460 -6.52 10.01 9.48
C THR A 460 -5.30 10.63 8.83
N SER A 461 -4.64 11.58 9.49
CA SER A 461 -3.43 12.22 8.97
C SER A 461 -2.24 11.26 8.87
N GLY A 462 -2.14 10.25 9.74
CA GLY A 462 -1.04 9.28 9.77
C GLY A 462 -1.27 8.02 8.93
N THR A 463 -2.53 7.67 8.64
CA THR A 463 -2.88 6.42 7.93
C THR A 463 -3.30 6.63 6.48
N ARG A 464 -3.64 7.87 6.10
CA ARG A 464 -4.07 8.18 4.73
C ARG A 464 -2.89 8.14 3.77
N ALA A 465 -2.97 7.27 2.76
CA ALA A 465 -2.04 7.28 1.65
C ALA A 465 -2.10 8.62 0.89
N PRO A 466 -0.97 9.09 0.32
CA PRO A 466 -0.98 10.22 -0.62
C PRO A 466 -1.98 9.96 -1.75
N LYS A 467 -2.68 11.00 -2.21
CA LYS A 467 -3.80 10.84 -3.18
C LYS A 467 -3.33 10.34 -4.54
N GLU A 468 -2.08 10.58 -4.85
CA GLU A 468 -1.43 10.27 -6.11
C GLU A 468 -0.99 8.80 -6.21
N VAL A 469 -0.87 8.10 -5.08
CA VAL A 469 -0.52 6.68 -5.01
C VAL A 469 -1.75 5.84 -5.33
N ARG A 470 -1.62 4.88 -6.24
CA ARG A 470 -2.74 4.11 -6.81
C ARG A 470 -2.83 2.66 -6.37
N ASP A 471 -1.87 2.22 -5.56
CA ASP A 471 -1.73 0.86 -4.99
C ASP A 471 -3.04 0.12 -4.69
#